data_AF-A0A6J4LYT2-F1
#
_entry.id   AF-A0A6J4LYT2-F1
#
_cell.length_a   1.000
_cell.length_b   1.000
_cell.length_c   1.000
_cell.angle_alpha   90.00
_cell.angle_beta   90.00
_cell.angle_gamma   90.00
#
_symmetry.space_group_name_H-M   'P 1'
#
loop_
_entity.id
_entity.type
_entity.pdbx_description
1 polymer ?
#
loop_
_entity_poly.entity_id
_entity_poly.type
_entity_poly.pdbx_seq_one_letter_code
_entity_poly.pdbx_strand_id
1 'polypeptide(L)' 'MSLVTTPVSRLAVCARCSGTRVTSITMTLTDGSSVDFASCHSCESKSWTQAGQELDISTVLVKAQKHKP' A
#
# COMPACT_ATOMS: atom_id res chain seq x y z
N MET A 1 -2.51 36.82 -12.81
CA MET A 1 -2.44 35.44 -13.34
C MET A 1 -2.15 34.53 -12.15
N SER A 2 -3.12 33.73 -11.71
CA SER A 2 -2.92 32.80 -10.59
C SER A 2 -2.41 31.47 -11.13
N LEU A 3 -1.24 31.03 -10.65
CA LEU A 3 -0.72 29.70 -10.88
C LEU A 3 -1.27 28.78 -9.79
N VAL A 4 -2.12 27.82 -10.16
CA VAL A 4 -2.54 26.75 -9.27
C VAL A 4 -1.53 25.61 -9.42
N THR A 5 -0.75 25.37 -8.37
CA THR A 5 0.15 24.22 -8.29
C THR A 5 -0.60 23.06 -7.66
N THR A 6 -1.24 22.23 -8.48
CA THR A 6 -1.85 20.98 -7.99
C THR A 6 -0.74 19.95 -7.81
N PRO A 7 -0.58 19.33 -6.62
CA PRO A 7 0.35 18.23 -6.45
C PRO A 7 -0.06 17.09 -7.39
N VAL A 8 0.86 16.70 -8.29
CA VAL A 8 0.66 15.55 -9.17
C VAL A 8 0.82 14.31 -8.30
N SER A 9 -0.29 13.71 -7.89
CA SER A 9 -0.26 12.38 -7.30
C SER A 9 0.27 11.42 -8.37
N ARG A 10 1.46 10.87 -8.14
CA ARG A 10 2.04 9.86 -9.02
C ARG A 10 1.08 8.67 -9.04
N LEU A 11 0.55 8.35 -10.21
CA LEU A 11 -0.28 7.16 -10.38
C LEU A 11 0.56 5.93 -10.01
N ALA A 12 0.05 5.12 -9.09
CA ALA A 12 0.70 3.87 -8.73
C ALA A 12 0.66 2.90 -9.93
N VAL A 13 1.78 2.24 -10.19
CA VAL A 13 1.92 1.23 -11.24
C VAL A 13 2.15 -0.13 -10.59
N CYS A 14 1.44 -1.15 -11.05
CA CYS A 14 1.60 -2.50 -10.52
C CYS A 14 2.99 -3.03 -10.86
N ALA A 15 3.77 -3.39 -9.84
CA ALA A 15 5.09 -3.98 -10.03
C ALA A 15 5.09 -5.33 -10.76
N ARG A 16 3.94 -6.02 -10.84
CA ARG A 16 3.82 -7.33 -11.51
C ARG A 16 3.39 -7.25 -12.97
N CYS A 17 2.35 -6.45 -13.29
CA CYS A 17 1.78 -6.40 -14.64
C CYS A 17 1.89 -5.03 -15.33
N SER A 18 2.49 -4.04 -14.67
CA SER A 18 2.56 -2.64 -15.14
C SER A 18 1.21 -1.94 -15.36
N GLY A 19 0.11 -2.52 -14.85
CA GLY A 19 -1.22 -1.91 -14.90
C GLY A 19 -1.31 -0.65 -14.01
N THR A 20 -2.09 0.33 -14.44
CA THR A 20 -2.28 1.63 -13.76
C THR A 20 -3.52 1.67 -12.86
N ARG A 21 -4.37 0.64 -12.92
CA ARG A 21 -5.52 0.49 -12.01
C ARG A 21 -5.05 -0.10 -10.68
N VAL A 22 -4.41 0.73 -9.86
CA VAL A 22 -3.87 0.33 -8.56
C VAL A 22 -4.47 1.20 -7.46
N THR A 23 -5.07 0.56 -6.46
CA THR A 23 -5.37 1.22 -5.18
C THR A 23 -4.12 1.16 -4.33
N SER A 24 -3.68 2.31 -3.81
CA SER A 24 -2.56 2.40 -2.86
C SER A 24 -2.97 3.25 -1.67
N ILE A 25 -2.76 2.73 -0.46
CA ILE A 25 -3.08 3.39 0.79
C ILE A 25 -2.01 3.11 1.84
N THR A 26 -1.69 4.11 2.65
CA THR A 26 -0.90 3.95 3.88
C THR A 26 -1.85 3.72 5.05
N MET A 27 -1.58 2.73 5.90
CA MET A 27 -2.38 2.42 7.08
C MET A 27 -1.50 2.00 8.27
N THR A 28 -2.05 2.15 9.48
CA THR A 28 -1.42 1.65 10.71
C THR A 28 -2.08 0.33 11.12
N LEU A 29 -1.28 -0.71 11.33
CA LEU A 29 -1.74 -2.02 11.78
C LEU A 29 -1.93 -2.05 13.31
N THR A 30 -2.51 -3.13 13.81
CA THR A 30 -2.83 -3.31 15.23
C THR A 30 -1.61 -3.22 16.15
N ASP A 31 -0.44 -3.66 15.69
CA ASP A 31 0.84 -3.55 16.40
C ASP A 31 1.45 -2.13 16.39
N GLY A 32 0.79 -1.16 15.74
CA GLY A 32 1.26 0.22 15.60
C GLY A 32 2.17 0.46 14.39
N SER A 33 2.51 -0.58 13.62
CA SER A 33 3.34 -0.41 12.42
C SER A 33 2.59 0.30 11.30
N SER A 34 3.26 1.27 10.64
CA SER A 34 2.76 1.91 9.41
C SER A 34 3.18 1.09 8.20
N VAL A 35 2.23 0.73 7.34
CA VAL A 35 2.46 -0.04 6.12
C VAL A 35 1.76 0.61 4.93
N ASP A 36 2.34 0.46 3.74
CA ASP A 36 1.71 0.79 2.48
C ASP A 36 1.13 -0.48 1.87
N PHE A 37 -0.17 -0.47 1.61
CA PHE A 37 -0.88 -1.51 0.89
C PHE A 37 -1.10 -1.08 -0.55
N ALA A 38 -0.84 -1.98 -1.50
CA ALA A 38 -1.20 -1.80 -2.90
C ALA A 38 -1.99 -3.02 -3.42
N SER A 39 -3.06 -2.75 -4.17
CA SER A 39 -3.88 -3.76 -4.85
C SER A 39 -4.08 -3.39 -6.30
N CYS A 40 -3.68 -4.26 -7.23
CA CYS A 40 -3.92 -4.09 -8.65
C CYS A 40 -5.27 -4.69 -9.04
N HIS A 41 -6.09 -3.92 -9.76
CA HIS A 41 -7.38 -4.37 -10.30
C HIS A 41 -7.25 -5.07 -11.67
N SER A 42 -6.05 -5.10 -12.26
CA SER A 42 -5.81 -5.76 -13.55
C SER A 42 -5.35 -7.21 -13.43
N CYS A 43 -4.45 -7.51 -12.48
CA CYS A 43 -3.93 -8.87 -12.25
C CYS A 43 -4.16 -9.37 -10.83
N GLU A 44 -4.93 -8.63 -10.02
CA GLU A 44 -5.32 -8.99 -8.65
C GLU A 44 -4.17 -9.14 -7.64
N SER A 45 -2.94 -8.81 -8.04
CA SER A 45 -1.79 -8.86 -7.14
C SER A 45 -1.94 -7.84 -6.02
N LYS A 46 -1.61 -8.26 -4.81
CA LYS A 46 -1.52 -7.42 -3.62
C LYS A 46 -0.10 -7.41 -3.11
N SER A 47 0.36 -6.26 -2.63
CA SER A 47 1.65 -6.13 -1.97
C SER A 47 1.52 -5.25 -0.73
N TRP A 48 2.42 -5.49 0.19
CA TRP A 48 2.54 -4.75 1.45
C TRP A 48 3.98 -4.29 1.56
N THR A 49 4.20 -3.03 1.91
CA THR A 49 5.55 -2.54 2.17
C THR A 49 5.61 -1.78 3.47
N GLN A 50 6.76 -1.81 4.14
CA GLN A 50 7.06 -1.00 5.31
C GLN A 50 8.39 -0.32 5.08
N ALA A 51 8.41 1.02 5.19
CA ALA A 51 9.59 1.83 4.87
C ALA A 51 10.21 1.48 3.49
N GLY A 52 9.35 1.21 2.50
CA GLY A 52 9.75 0.85 1.14
C GLY A 52 10.23 -0.58 0.94
N GLN A 53 10.23 -1.44 1.96
CA GLN A 53 10.59 -2.87 1.85
C GLN A 53 9.33 -3.75 1.80
N GLU A 54 9.30 -4.72 0.88
CA GLU A 54 8.16 -5.65 0.77
C GLU A 54 8.05 -6.56 2.00
N LEU A 55 6.82 -6.74 2.49
CA LEU A 55 6.48 -7.63 3.58
C LEU A 55 5.73 -8.85 3.04
N ASP A 56 6.08 -10.03 3.54
CA ASP A 56 5.28 -11.22 3.32
C ASP A 56 3.90 -11.11 4.00
N ILE A 57 2.88 -11.68 3.38
CA ILE A 57 1.51 -11.61 3.90
C ILE A 57 1.38 -12.23 5.29
N SER A 58 2.12 -13.30 5.61
CA SER A 58 2.09 -13.91 6.94
C SER A 58 2.59 -12.94 8.02
N THR A 59 3.60 -12.14 7.70
CA THR A 59 4.13 -11.11 8.61
C THR A 59 3.08 -10.03 8.85
N VAL A 60 2.39 -9.58 7.80
CA VAL A 60 1.31 -8.59 7.92
C VAL A 60 0.17 -9.13 8.77
N LEU A 61 -0.23 -10.38 8.59
CA LEU A 61 -1.28 -11.01 9.37
C LEU A 61 -0.93 -11.06 10.86
N VAL A 62 0.31 -11.42 11.21
CA VAL A 62 0.79 -11.40 12.60
C VAL A 62 0.68 -9.99 13.20
N LYS A 63 1.12 -8.96 12.47
CA LYS A 63 1.05 -7.55 12.91
C LYS A 63 -0.38 -7.02 13.05
N ALA A 64 -1.29 -7.53 12.23
CA ALA A 64 -2.70 -7.12 12.23
C ALA A 64 -3.54 -7.83 13.30
N GLN A 65 -3.04 -8.91 13.92
CA GLN A 65 -3.79 -9.65 14.93
C GLN A 65 -4.14 -8.79 16.13
N LYS A 66 -5.43 -8.82 16.51
CA LYS A 66 -5.88 -8.29 17.80
C LYS A 66 -5.42 -9.24 18.89
N HIS A 67 -4.54 -8.74 19.75
CA HIS A 67 -4.19 -9.46 20.97
C HIS A 67 -5.40 -9.41 21.91
N LYS A 68 -5.89 -10.60 22.28
CA LYS A 68 -6.89 -10.71 23.34
C LYS A 68 -6.14 -10.56 24.67
N PRO A 69 -6.57 -9.64 25.57
CA PRO A 69 -5.97 -9.52 26.90
C PRO A 69 -6.18 -10.79 27.73
#